data_AF-W6PXH7-F1
#
_entry.id   AF-W6PXH7-F1
#
_cell.length_a   1.000
_cell.length_b   1.000
_cell.length_c   1.000
_cell.angle_alpha   90.00
_cell.angle_beta   90.00
_cell.angle_gamma   90.00
#
_symmetry.space_group_name_H-M   'P 1'
#
loop_
_entity.id
_entity.type
_entity.pdbx_description
1 polymer ?
#
loop_
_entity_poly.entity_id
_entity_poly.type
_entity_poly.pdbx_seq_one_letter_code
_entity_poly.pdbx_strand_id
1 'polypeptide(L)'
;MLFPLVRKIGLLAFGALVMVNPALGAKKPRLGAYDLTEAKMPLGPLKVTLDYGLATTWPTPMDVNGPKVKRNWQFSTHMVFKNPVDEISDGQLWQIARDAVDEMIADREQYIIGERAQPGAMGILAWGNEIILASSMKGAGSFSYDFLGGDNPVGRRLEICQMLWGGDWSTTHKNNGNCAEEFAAFLYHSQNEIELKEQNPRVGTWVWVNADWKQTDPCGTGEAASN
;
A
#
# COMPACT_ATOMS: atom_id res chain seq x y z
N MET A 1 -9.83 -55.70 -43.54
CA MET A 1 -11.25 -55.94 -43.22
C MET A 1 -11.37 -56.29 -41.75
N LEU A 2 -12.49 -55.87 -41.14
CA LEU A 2 -13.09 -56.33 -39.87
C LEU A 2 -12.59 -55.69 -38.55
N PHE A 3 -13.39 -54.72 -38.09
CA PHE A 3 -13.73 -54.50 -36.67
C PHE A 3 -14.12 -55.83 -36.00
N PRO A 4 -13.88 -56.01 -34.69
CA PRO A 4 -14.93 -55.67 -33.70
C PRO A 4 -14.28 -55.29 -32.34
N LEU A 5 -14.93 -55.06 -31.19
CA LEU A 5 -16.30 -55.16 -30.72
C LEU A 5 -16.34 -54.30 -29.44
N VAL A 6 -17.35 -53.45 -29.31
CA VAL A 6 -17.68 -52.77 -28.05
C VAL A 6 -18.20 -53.80 -27.05
N ARG A 7 -17.64 -53.85 -25.84
CA ARG A 7 -18.33 -54.37 -24.65
C ARG A 7 -18.14 -53.43 -23.47
N LYS A 8 -19.27 -52.80 -23.11
CA LYS A 8 -19.48 -52.01 -21.90
C LYS A 8 -19.24 -52.89 -20.67
N ILE A 9 -18.45 -52.39 -19.72
CA ILE A 9 -18.50 -52.79 -18.32
C ILE A 9 -18.71 -51.49 -17.53
N GLY A 10 -19.86 -51.41 -16.86
CA GLY A 10 -20.19 -50.36 -15.92
C GLY A 10 -19.73 -50.70 -14.50
N LEU A 11 -20.04 -49.77 -13.59
CA LEU A 11 -19.75 -49.72 -12.14
C LEU A 11 -18.30 -49.28 -11.82
N LEU A 12 -18.03 -48.34 -10.90
CA LEU A 12 -18.82 -47.63 -9.89
C LEU A 12 -18.10 -46.31 -9.60
N ALA A 13 -18.72 -45.17 -9.88
CA ALA A 13 -18.26 -43.90 -9.34
C ALA A 13 -18.78 -43.80 -7.90
N PHE A 14 -17.92 -44.07 -6.92
CA PHE A 14 -18.19 -43.69 -5.54
C PHE A 14 -18.05 -42.17 -5.42
N GLY A 15 -19.18 -41.48 -5.55
CA GLY A 15 -19.31 -40.09 -5.15
C GLY A 15 -19.13 -39.99 -3.63
N ALA A 16 -18.02 -39.39 -3.20
CA ALA A 16 -17.94 -38.83 -1.87
C ALA A 16 -18.72 -37.51 -1.89
N LEU A 17 -20.01 -37.58 -1.55
CA LEU A 17 -20.83 -36.42 -1.27
C LEU A 17 -20.39 -35.88 0.09
N VAL A 18 -19.43 -34.95 0.09
CA VAL A 18 -19.11 -34.17 1.29
C VAL A 18 -20.33 -33.29 1.55
N MET A 19 -21.20 -33.74 2.45
CA MET A 19 -22.20 -32.88 3.06
C MET A 19 -21.46 -31.81 3.87
N VAL A 20 -21.32 -30.62 3.28
CA VAL A 20 -20.94 -29.43 4.02
C VAL A 20 -22.08 -29.14 4.98
N ASN A 21 -21.86 -29.47 6.25
CA ASN A 21 -22.79 -29.19 7.33
C ASN A 21 -22.87 -27.66 7.49
N PRO A 22 -24.01 -26.99 7.21
CA PRO A 22 -24.09 -25.54 7.28
C PRO A 22 -24.19 -25.02 8.73
N ALA A 23 -23.98 -25.88 9.73
CA ALA A 23 -24.12 -25.59 11.15
C ALA A 23 -22.79 -25.30 11.89
N LEU A 24 -21.65 -25.28 11.21
CA LEU A 24 -20.41 -24.73 11.76
C LEU A 24 -20.28 -23.28 11.26
N GLY A 25 -20.82 -22.37 12.06
CA GLY A 25 -21.02 -20.98 11.72
C GLY A 25 -19.76 -20.30 11.18
N ALA A 26 -19.80 -19.96 9.90
CA ALA A 26 -19.16 -18.74 9.45
C ALA A 26 -19.69 -17.63 10.37
N LYS A 27 -18.84 -17.15 11.30
CA LYS A 27 -19.13 -15.96 12.08
C LYS A 27 -19.37 -14.87 11.06
N LYS A 28 -20.65 -14.51 10.83
CA LYS A 28 -20.98 -13.28 10.11
C LYS A 28 -20.15 -12.16 10.75
N PRO A 29 -19.40 -11.36 9.98
CA PRO A 29 -18.72 -10.21 10.54
C PRO A 29 -19.75 -9.41 11.31
N ARG A 30 -19.44 -9.11 12.59
CA ARG A 30 -20.30 -8.27 13.40
C ARG A 30 -20.52 -6.97 12.63
N LEU A 31 -21.77 -6.51 12.55
CA LEU A 31 -22.11 -5.22 11.94
C LEU A 31 -21.11 -4.17 12.45
N GLY A 32 -20.24 -3.66 11.56
CA GLY A 32 -19.23 -2.66 11.89
C GLY A 32 -17.79 -3.15 12.09
N ALA A 33 -17.44 -4.41 11.81
CA ALA A 33 -16.04 -4.86 11.74
C ALA A 33 -15.50 -4.78 10.29
N TYR A 34 -14.21 -4.46 10.13
CA TYR A 34 -13.50 -4.57 8.85
C TYR A 34 -13.46 -6.04 8.39
N ASP A 35 -13.45 -6.31 7.10
CA ASP A 35 -13.31 -7.68 6.57
C ASP A 35 -11.83 -8.02 6.32
N LEU A 36 -11.09 -8.24 7.40
CA LEU A 36 -9.68 -8.66 7.41
C LEU A 36 -9.54 -10.16 7.68
N THR A 37 -10.48 -10.97 7.18
CA THR A 37 -10.42 -12.43 7.37
C THR A 37 -9.33 -13.07 6.52
N GLU A 38 -9.11 -12.52 5.33
CA GLU A 38 -8.06 -12.88 4.38
C GLU A 38 -7.59 -11.67 3.58
N ALA A 39 -6.40 -11.76 3.00
CA ALA A 39 -5.93 -10.79 2.03
C ALA A 39 -6.72 -10.94 0.72
N LYS A 40 -7.23 -9.82 0.20
CA LYS A 40 -8.02 -9.75 -1.02
C LYS A 40 -7.14 -9.42 -2.22
N MET A 41 -7.56 -9.86 -3.39
CA MET A 41 -6.89 -9.53 -4.64
C MET A 41 -7.17 -8.07 -5.02
N PRO A 42 -6.18 -7.33 -5.55
CA PRO A 42 -6.39 -5.99 -6.06
C PRO A 42 -7.34 -5.95 -7.26
N LEU A 43 -8.17 -4.92 -7.35
CA LEU A 43 -9.21 -4.80 -8.38
C LEU A 43 -8.70 -4.24 -9.70
N GLY A 44 -7.80 -3.27 -9.66
CA GLY A 44 -7.42 -2.52 -10.85
C GLY A 44 -6.17 -3.03 -11.58
N PRO A 45 -5.86 -2.43 -12.75
CA PRO A 45 -4.69 -2.79 -13.56
C PRO A 45 -3.35 -2.45 -12.90
N LEU A 46 -3.26 -1.39 -12.09
CA LEU A 46 -2.04 -1.00 -11.37
C LEU A 46 -1.75 -1.91 -10.19
N LYS A 47 -2.74 -2.71 -9.78
CA LYS A 47 -2.64 -3.68 -8.69
C LYS A 47 -2.39 -3.03 -7.32
N VAL A 48 -2.86 -1.80 -7.13
CA VAL A 48 -2.83 -1.16 -5.81
C VAL A 48 -3.63 -1.99 -4.83
N THR A 49 -2.99 -2.41 -3.75
CA THR A 49 -3.62 -3.30 -2.75
C THR A 49 -3.26 -2.89 -1.34
N LEU A 50 -4.11 -3.23 -0.38
CA LEU A 50 -3.84 -3.10 1.04
C LEU A 50 -2.54 -3.83 1.41
N ASP A 51 -1.63 -3.13 2.07
CA ASP A 51 -0.47 -3.71 2.75
C ASP A 51 -0.95 -4.50 3.97
N TYR A 52 -1.47 -5.70 3.71
CA TYR A 52 -2.24 -6.50 4.68
C TYR A 52 -1.45 -6.78 5.98
N GLY A 53 -0.14 -6.99 5.87
CA GLY A 53 0.75 -7.12 7.02
C GLY A 53 0.73 -5.87 7.90
N LEU A 54 0.86 -4.68 7.31
CA LEU A 54 0.79 -3.42 8.07
C LEU A 54 -0.59 -3.22 8.72
N ALA A 55 -1.66 -3.64 8.07
CA ALA A 55 -3.01 -3.53 8.62
C ALA A 55 -3.28 -4.49 9.79
N THR A 56 -2.59 -5.63 9.87
CA THR A 56 -2.89 -6.72 10.80
C THR A 56 -1.83 -6.97 11.87
N THR A 57 -0.56 -6.70 11.58
CA THR A 57 0.56 -7.01 12.48
C THR A 57 1.32 -5.80 13.01
N TRP A 58 1.06 -4.59 12.50
CA TRP A 58 1.81 -3.39 12.87
C TRP A 58 1.01 -2.40 13.74
N PRO A 59 1.58 -1.81 14.81
CA PRO A 59 2.93 -2.05 15.36
C PRO A 59 3.05 -3.31 16.22
N THR A 60 1.91 -3.87 16.61
CA THR A 60 1.82 -5.17 17.29
C THR A 60 0.69 -5.99 16.64
N PRO A 61 0.73 -7.33 16.71
CA PRO A 61 -0.35 -8.17 16.22
C PRO A 61 -1.71 -7.74 16.76
N MET A 62 -2.64 -7.46 15.86
CA MET A 62 -4.00 -7.01 16.19
C MET A 62 -5.02 -8.09 15.89
N ASP A 63 -6.04 -8.20 16.75
CA ASP A 63 -7.17 -9.09 16.47
C ASP A 63 -7.94 -8.60 15.23
N VAL A 64 -7.92 -9.38 14.15
CA VAL A 64 -8.64 -9.09 12.90
C VAL A 64 -10.16 -9.11 13.08
N ASN A 65 -10.66 -9.79 14.11
CA ASN A 65 -12.08 -9.86 14.47
C ASN A 65 -12.46 -8.88 15.60
N GLY A 66 -11.48 -8.10 16.07
CA GLY A 66 -11.65 -7.18 17.19
C GLY A 66 -12.55 -5.99 16.84
N PRO A 67 -12.96 -5.19 17.85
CA PRO A 67 -13.63 -3.91 17.61
C PRO A 67 -12.76 -3.00 16.72
N LYS A 68 -13.34 -1.93 16.14
CA LYS A 68 -12.62 -0.95 15.28
C LYS A 68 -11.42 -0.33 16.02
N VAL A 69 -10.28 -1.01 16.00
CA VAL A 69 -8.99 -0.52 16.49
C VAL A 69 -8.38 0.41 15.45
N LYS A 70 -7.62 1.40 15.90
CA LYS A 70 -6.86 2.28 15.00
C LYS A 70 -5.78 1.45 14.33
N ARG A 71 -5.84 1.33 13.01
CA ARG A 71 -4.91 0.55 12.17
C ARG A 71 -4.12 1.49 11.26
N ASN A 72 -3.03 0.96 10.72
CA ASN A 72 -2.28 1.59 9.65
C ASN A 72 -2.79 1.03 8.32
N TRP A 73 -3.69 1.78 7.68
CA TRP A 73 -4.16 1.50 6.34
C TRP A 73 -3.16 2.08 5.37
N GLN A 74 -2.28 1.23 4.88
CA GLN A 74 -1.38 1.54 3.78
C GLN A 74 -1.75 0.66 2.61
N PHE A 75 -1.60 1.22 1.42
CA PHE A 75 -1.88 0.57 0.16
C PHE A 75 -0.72 0.87 -0.75
N SER A 76 -0.21 -0.14 -1.43
CA SER A 76 0.93 0.00 -2.29
C SER A 76 0.85 -0.93 -3.51
N THR A 77 1.70 -0.65 -4.49
CA THR A 77 2.03 -1.57 -5.57
C THR A 77 3.43 -1.24 -6.08
N HIS A 78 4.08 -2.24 -6.64
CA HIS A 78 5.38 -2.12 -7.29
C HIS A 78 5.27 -2.71 -8.69
N MET A 79 5.55 -1.87 -9.68
CA MET A 79 5.42 -2.20 -11.10
C MET A 79 6.78 -2.13 -11.77
N VAL A 80 7.08 -3.13 -12.59
CA VAL A 80 8.29 -3.19 -13.41
C VAL A 80 7.90 -3.16 -14.88
N PHE A 81 8.45 -2.19 -15.61
CA PHE A 81 8.19 -1.93 -17.01
C PHE A 81 9.30 -2.52 -17.88
N LYS A 82 8.93 -2.90 -19.10
CA LYS A 82 9.89 -3.38 -20.10
C LYS A 82 10.87 -2.28 -20.54
N ASN A 83 10.37 -1.05 -20.66
CA ASN A 83 11.13 0.11 -21.07
C ASN A 83 11.39 1.01 -19.85
N PRO A 84 12.43 1.87 -19.92
CA PRO A 84 12.69 2.86 -18.88
C PRO A 84 11.48 3.77 -18.65
N VAL A 85 11.24 4.11 -17.39
CA VAL A 85 10.18 5.05 -17.02
C VAL A 85 10.44 6.43 -17.59
N ASP A 86 11.67 6.77 -17.96
CA ASP A 86 12.04 8.03 -18.62
C ASP A 86 11.31 8.26 -19.96
N GLU A 87 10.78 7.21 -20.58
CA GLU A 87 9.89 7.31 -21.75
C GLU A 87 8.46 7.77 -21.38
N ILE A 88 8.10 7.69 -20.10
CA ILE A 88 6.81 8.13 -19.53
C ILE A 88 6.93 9.61 -19.15
N SER A 89 6.07 10.44 -19.73
CA SER A 89 6.01 11.87 -19.39
C SER A 89 5.52 12.11 -17.97
N ASP A 90 5.86 13.26 -17.38
CA ASP A 90 5.39 13.62 -16.04
C ASP A 90 3.86 13.69 -15.96
N GLY A 91 3.19 14.13 -17.03
CA GLY A 91 1.72 14.11 -17.12
C GLY A 91 1.14 12.70 -17.05
N GLN A 92 1.81 11.71 -17.65
CA GLN A 92 1.41 10.31 -17.54
C GLN A 92 1.69 9.75 -16.14
N LEU A 93 2.82 10.10 -15.51
CA LEU A 93 3.10 9.74 -14.11
C LEU A 93 2.03 10.30 -13.16
N TRP A 94 1.62 11.54 -13.35
CA TRP A 94 0.52 12.14 -12.59
C TRP A 94 -0.81 11.41 -12.79
N GLN A 95 -1.11 11.00 -14.02
CA GLN A 95 -2.31 10.22 -14.30
C GLN A 95 -2.24 8.83 -13.65
N ILE A 96 -1.12 8.13 -13.74
CA ILE A 96 -0.90 6.83 -13.08
C ILE A 96 -1.13 6.96 -11.57
N ALA A 97 -0.57 8.00 -10.93
CA ALA A 97 -0.77 8.26 -9.51
C ALA A 97 -2.24 8.60 -9.17
N ARG A 98 -2.95 9.27 -10.07
CA ARG A 98 -4.39 9.55 -9.91
C ARG A 98 -5.22 8.28 -10.04
N ASP A 99 -4.94 7.44 -11.01
CA ASP A 99 -5.61 6.15 -11.19
C ASP A 99 -5.36 5.24 -9.97
N ALA A 100 -4.15 5.30 -9.40
CA ALA A 100 -3.80 4.60 -8.18
C ALA A 100 -4.64 5.03 -6.96
N VAL A 101 -4.99 6.31 -6.86
CA VAL A 101 -5.94 6.80 -5.85
C VAL A 101 -7.30 6.13 -6.02
N ASP A 102 -7.82 6.02 -7.25
CA ASP A 102 -9.12 5.39 -7.49
C ASP A 102 -9.07 3.88 -7.18
N GLU A 103 -7.97 3.19 -7.54
CA GLU A 103 -7.78 1.79 -7.16
C GLU A 103 -7.69 1.60 -5.65
N MET A 104 -6.97 2.47 -4.93
CA MET A 104 -6.91 2.44 -3.47
C MET A 104 -8.30 2.59 -2.85
N ILE A 105 -9.12 3.52 -3.35
CA ILE A 105 -10.49 3.74 -2.86
C ILE A 105 -11.33 2.48 -3.09
N ALA A 106 -11.23 1.87 -4.26
CA ALA A 106 -11.95 0.64 -4.58
C ALA A 106 -11.47 -0.54 -3.73
N ASP A 107 -10.16 -0.70 -3.54
CA ASP A 107 -9.58 -1.77 -2.73
C ASP A 107 -9.99 -1.64 -1.25
N ARG A 108 -9.95 -0.41 -0.70
CA ARG A 108 -10.45 -0.08 0.64
C ARG A 108 -11.88 -0.57 0.87
N GLU A 109 -12.76 -0.37 -0.11
CA GLU A 109 -14.17 -0.74 -0.01
C GLU A 109 -14.37 -2.25 0.08
N GLN A 110 -13.51 -3.05 -0.58
CA GLN A 110 -13.55 -4.50 -0.44
C GLN A 110 -13.42 -4.93 1.02
N TYR A 111 -12.56 -4.25 1.79
CA TYR A 111 -12.32 -4.54 3.22
C TYR A 111 -13.35 -3.89 4.15
N ILE A 112 -14.38 -3.21 3.62
CA ILE A 112 -15.39 -2.48 4.40
C ILE A 112 -14.72 -1.42 5.30
N ILE A 113 -13.57 -0.90 4.87
CA ILE A 113 -12.87 0.19 5.56
C ILE A 113 -13.64 1.47 5.27
N GLY A 114 -14.07 2.22 6.28
CA GLY A 114 -14.86 3.44 6.08
C GLY A 114 -14.04 4.62 5.52
N GLU A 115 -14.72 5.59 4.91
CA GLU A 115 -14.12 6.77 4.27
C GLU A 115 -13.19 7.57 5.21
N ARG A 116 -13.55 7.70 6.49
CA ARG A 116 -12.72 8.38 7.50
C ARG A 116 -11.36 7.71 7.78
N ALA A 117 -11.21 6.47 7.35
CA ALA A 117 -9.99 5.68 7.49
C ALA A 117 -9.22 5.55 6.16
N GLN A 118 -9.68 6.26 5.11
CA GLN A 118 -8.99 6.33 3.83
C GLN A 118 -7.68 7.10 3.97
N PRO A 119 -6.58 6.60 3.37
CA PRO A 119 -5.35 7.37 3.23
C PRO A 119 -5.59 8.68 2.47
N GLY A 120 -4.99 9.76 2.97
CA GLY A 120 -5.17 11.10 2.42
C GLY A 120 -4.08 11.49 1.42
N ALA A 121 -3.15 10.59 1.11
CA ALA A 121 -2.07 10.83 0.17
C ALA A 121 -1.78 9.57 -0.66
N MET A 122 -1.35 9.76 -1.91
CA MET A 122 -0.82 8.72 -2.80
C MET A 122 0.42 9.27 -3.49
N GLY A 123 1.57 8.70 -3.17
CA GLY A 123 2.86 9.03 -3.74
C GLY A 123 3.18 8.13 -4.93
N ILE A 124 3.87 8.69 -5.91
CA ILE A 124 4.52 7.96 -7.00
C ILE A 124 6.03 8.16 -6.89
N LEU A 125 6.77 7.07 -6.96
CA LEU A 125 8.22 7.04 -7.03
C LEU A 125 8.61 6.25 -8.28
N ALA A 126 9.20 6.93 -9.27
CA ALA A 126 9.58 6.33 -10.54
C ALA A 126 11.10 6.44 -10.75
N TRP A 127 11.76 5.33 -11.08
CA TRP A 127 13.19 5.29 -11.38
C TRP A 127 13.49 4.13 -12.35
N GLY A 128 14.54 4.24 -13.16
CA GLY A 128 14.97 3.14 -14.05
C GLY A 128 13.81 2.58 -14.89
N ASN A 129 13.36 1.37 -14.57
CA ASN A 129 12.23 0.68 -15.22
C ASN A 129 11.05 0.47 -14.27
N GLU A 130 11.01 1.13 -13.12
CA GLU A 130 10.16 0.76 -11.99
C GLU A 130 9.35 1.93 -11.47
N ILE A 131 8.15 1.62 -10.99
CA ILE A 131 7.28 2.56 -10.30
C ILE A 131 6.79 1.90 -9.01
N ILE A 132 6.96 2.60 -7.88
CA ILE A 132 6.23 2.35 -6.64
C ILE A 132 5.12 3.37 -6.51
N LEU A 133 3.91 2.89 -6.23
CA LEU A 133 2.80 3.71 -5.78
C LEU A 133 2.56 3.36 -4.31
N ALA A 134 2.49 4.36 -3.46
CA ALA A 134 2.37 4.15 -2.02
C ALA A 134 1.46 5.21 -1.41
N SER A 135 0.42 4.76 -0.74
CA SER A 135 -0.45 5.67 0.01
C SER A 135 0.14 6.03 1.35
N SER A 136 -0.37 7.11 1.95
CA SER A 136 -0.07 7.45 3.32
C SER A 136 -1.28 7.96 4.09
N MET A 137 -1.33 7.57 5.36
CA MET A 137 -2.26 8.08 6.34
C MET A 137 -1.57 8.48 7.64
N LYS A 138 -2.20 9.39 8.39
CA LYS A 138 -1.85 9.62 9.80
C LYS A 138 -2.44 8.47 10.64
N GLY A 139 -1.68 7.39 10.75
CA GLY A 139 -2.10 6.13 11.35
C GLY A 139 -1.88 6.02 12.87
N ALA A 140 -1.76 4.79 13.36
CA ALA A 140 -1.55 4.47 14.78
C ALA A 140 -0.10 4.73 15.26
N GLY A 141 0.82 4.97 14.34
CA GLY A 141 2.22 5.33 14.60
C GLY A 141 2.84 5.99 13.37
N SER A 142 4.11 6.37 13.46
CA SER A 142 4.92 6.79 12.32
C SER A 142 5.72 5.61 11.81
N PHE A 143 5.46 5.18 10.58
CA PHE A 143 6.21 4.04 10.04
C PHE A 143 7.71 4.37 9.96
N SER A 144 8.07 5.57 9.52
CA SER A 144 9.46 5.98 9.34
C SER A 144 10.26 6.02 10.66
N TYR A 145 9.64 6.38 11.80
CA TYR A 145 10.30 6.45 13.11
C TYR A 145 10.11 5.21 13.98
N ASP A 146 8.96 4.53 13.88
CA ASP A 146 8.63 3.43 14.81
C ASP A 146 9.12 2.08 14.27
N PHE A 147 9.24 1.92 12.94
CA PHE A 147 9.73 0.67 12.34
C PHE A 147 11.20 0.42 12.65
N LEU A 148 11.48 -0.74 13.26
CA LEU A 148 12.79 -1.11 13.80
C LEU A 148 13.37 -0.06 14.77
N GLY A 149 12.51 0.71 15.46
CA GLY A 149 12.94 1.80 16.34
C GLY A 149 13.65 2.93 15.62
N GLY A 150 13.32 3.16 14.33
CA GLY A 150 13.90 4.22 13.52
C GLY A 150 15.18 3.80 12.79
N ASP A 151 15.71 2.62 13.08
CA ASP A 151 16.96 2.12 12.49
C ASP A 151 16.76 1.54 11.08
N ASN A 152 16.32 2.39 10.16
CA ASN A 152 16.14 2.09 8.74
C ASN A 152 16.65 3.25 7.88
N PRO A 153 16.98 3.06 6.58
CA PRO A 153 17.54 4.11 5.74
C PRO A 153 16.70 5.40 5.71
N VAL A 154 15.36 5.28 5.69
CA VAL A 154 14.45 6.43 5.70
C VAL A 154 14.45 7.11 7.08
N GLY A 155 14.32 6.35 8.16
CA GLY A 155 14.38 6.85 9.54
C GLY A 155 15.67 7.61 9.83
N ARG A 156 16.83 7.03 9.50
CA ARG A 156 18.15 7.69 9.65
C ARG A 156 18.26 8.97 8.82
N ARG A 157 17.71 8.98 7.60
CA ARG A 157 17.71 10.20 6.75
C ARG A 157 16.80 11.28 7.33
N LEU A 158 15.64 10.92 7.87
CA LEU A 158 14.75 11.87 8.54
C LEU A 158 15.38 12.45 9.81
N GLU A 159 16.09 11.63 10.59
CA GLU A 159 16.88 12.11 11.73
C GLU A 159 17.95 13.12 11.29
N ILE A 160 18.71 12.82 10.22
CA ILE A 160 19.69 13.76 9.66
C ILE A 160 19.00 15.06 9.19
N CYS A 161 17.85 14.97 8.53
CA CYS A 161 17.08 16.15 8.11
C CYS A 161 16.66 16.98 9.33
N GLN A 162 16.18 16.37 10.41
CA GLN A 162 15.87 17.06 11.66
C GLN A 162 17.10 17.76 12.25
N MET A 163 18.25 17.09 12.26
CA MET A 163 19.52 17.66 12.75
C MET A 163 19.98 18.88 11.93
N LEU A 164 19.83 18.83 10.60
CA LEU A 164 20.36 19.85 9.69
C LEU A 164 19.44 21.06 9.50
N TRP A 165 18.12 20.87 9.63
CA TRP A 165 17.12 21.93 9.37
C TRP A 165 16.95 22.91 10.55
N GLY A 166 17.78 22.80 11.60
CA GLY A 166 17.82 23.76 12.70
C GLY A 166 16.56 23.79 13.57
N GLY A 167 15.70 22.78 13.46
CA GLY A 167 14.54 22.62 14.32
C GLY A 167 14.94 22.24 15.75
N ASP A 168 14.06 22.54 16.70
CA ASP A 168 14.12 21.90 18.02
C ASP A 168 14.13 20.38 17.82
N TRP A 169 14.97 19.65 18.55
CA TRP A 169 14.99 18.18 18.57
C TRP A 169 13.62 17.59 18.96
N SER A 170 12.72 18.42 19.51
CA SER A 170 11.32 18.08 19.78
C SER A 170 10.40 18.11 18.55
N THR A 171 10.80 18.77 17.46
CA THR A 171 9.97 18.93 16.25
C THR A 171 10.22 17.81 15.24
N THR A 172 9.34 16.81 15.25
CA THR A 172 9.29 15.75 14.24
C THR A 172 9.05 16.34 12.84
N HIS A 173 9.57 15.67 11.80
CA HIS A 173 9.31 15.99 10.39
C HIS A 173 7.81 16.24 10.13
N LYS A 174 7.49 17.06 9.11
CA LYS A 174 6.11 17.37 8.71
C LYS A 174 5.28 16.08 8.61
N ASN A 175 4.05 16.12 9.12
CA ASN A 175 3.16 14.95 9.22
C ASN A 175 3.70 13.78 10.07
N ASN A 176 4.64 14.05 10.99
CA ASN A 176 5.28 13.07 11.85
C ASN A 176 5.96 11.94 11.07
N GLY A 177 6.56 12.23 9.91
CA GLY A 177 7.18 11.21 9.07
C GLY A 177 6.17 10.20 8.49
N ASN A 178 4.97 10.68 8.14
CA ASN A 178 3.96 9.88 7.43
C ASN A 178 3.67 10.52 6.07
N CYS A 179 4.71 10.96 5.38
CA CYS A 179 4.58 11.42 4.00
C CYS A 179 4.53 10.21 3.06
N ALA A 180 3.80 10.30 1.95
CA ALA A 180 3.66 9.18 1.02
C ALA A 180 5.00 8.84 0.33
N GLU A 181 5.80 9.87 0.11
CA GLU A 181 7.16 9.82 -0.42
C GLU A 181 8.09 9.02 0.49
N GLU A 182 7.94 9.17 1.82
CA GLU A 182 8.73 8.42 2.79
C GLU A 182 8.37 6.94 2.77
N PHE A 183 7.08 6.61 2.68
CA PHE A 183 6.66 5.21 2.60
C PHE A 183 7.08 4.57 1.27
N ALA A 184 6.99 5.31 0.15
CA ALA A 184 7.52 4.86 -1.14
C ALA A 184 9.04 4.62 -1.10
N ALA A 185 9.80 5.54 -0.49
CA ALA A 185 11.24 5.39 -0.30
C ALA A 185 11.58 4.21 0.62
N PHE A 186 10.78 3.96 1.64
CA PHE A 186 10.96 2.79 2.50
C PHE A 186 10.78 1.49 1.70
N LEU A 187 9.70 1.40 0.90
CA LEU A 187 9.47 0.24 0.04
C LEU A 187 10.62 0.03 -0.94
N TYR A 188 11.14 1.11 -1.55
CA TYR A 188 12.33 1.05 -2.39
C TYR A 188 13.54 0.45 -1.65
N HIS A 189 13.91 0.99 -0.49
CA HIS A 189 15.06 0.52 0.28
C HIS A 189 14.88 -0.86 0.91
N SER A 190 13.64 -1.36 1.02
CA SER A 190 13.38 -2.75 1.45
C SER A 190 13.78 -3.78 0.38
N GLN A 191 13.97 -3.33 -0.86
CA GLN A 191 14.25 -4.18 -2.03
C GLN A 191 15.55 -3.80 -2.76
N ASN A 192 16.11 -2.63 -2.47
CA ASN A 192 17.25 -2.06 -3.20
C ASN A 192 18.33 -1.56 -2.23
N GLU A 193 19.59 -1.81 -2.59
CA GLU A 193 20.77 -1.35 -1.84
C GLU A 193 21.34 -0.03 -2.36
N ILE A 194 21.00 0.36 -3.60
CA ILE A 194 21.51 1.58 -4.21
C ILE A 194 20.79 2.78 -3.59
N GLU A 195 21.52 3.87 -3.36
CA GLU A 195 20.92 5.10 -2.84
C GLU A 195 19.96 5.70 -3.88
N LEU A 196 18.77 6.10 -3.43
CA LEU A 196 17.73 6.60 -4.33
C LEU A 196 18.21 7.81 -5.16
N LYS A 197 19.07 8.68 -4.60
CA LYS A 197 19.66 9.82 -5.32
C LYS A 197 20.45 9.42 -6.56
N GLU A 198 21.08 8.25 -6.54
CA GLU A 198 21.89 7.74 -7.66
C GLU A 198 21.00 7.22 -8.81
N GLN A 199 19.71 7.00 -8.55
CA GLN A 199 18.74 6.51 -9.53
C GLN A 199 18.05 7.63 -10.33
N ASN A 200 18.32 8.91 -10.02
CA ASN A 200 17.63 10.06 -10.61
C ASN A 200 16.08 9.92 -10.56
N PRO A 201 15.50 9.79 -9.36
CA PRO A 201 14.10 9.44 -9.19
C PRO A 201 13.19 10.61 -9.55
N ARG A 202 12.02 10.31 -10.09
CA ARG A 202 10.91 11.25 -10.19
C ARG A 202 9.88 10.93 -9.12
N VAL A 203 9.47 11.97 -8.39
CA VAL A 203 8.61 11.85 -7.21
C VAL A 203 7.48 12.85 -7.32
N GLY A 204 6.27 12.43 -7.00
CA GLY A 204 5.10 13.31 -6.90
C GLY A 204 4.04 12.71 -5.99
N THR A 205 3.14 13.54 -5.48
CA THR A 205 2.11 13.10 -4.54
C THR A 205 0.77 13.74 -4.86
N TRP A 206 -0.29 12.93 -4.88
CA TRP A 206 -1.66 13.41 -4.76
C TRP A 206 -2.05 13.48 -3.29
N VAL A 207 -2.61 14.60 -2.85
CA VAL A 207 -3.09 14.80 -1.48
C VAL A 207 -4.55 15.22 -1.45
N TRP A 208 -5.31 14.68 -0.50
CA TRP A 208 -6.69 15.05 -0.24
C TRP A 208 -6.72 16.31 0.64
N VAL A 209 -7.12 17.43 0.05
CA VAL A 209 -7.18 18.74 0.70
C VAL A 209 -8.45 19.48 0.28
N ASN A 210 -9.18 20.04 1.25
CA ASN A 210 -10.42 20.78 1.00
C ASN A 210 -11.45 20.01 0.16
N ALA A 211 -11.61 18.72 0.46
CA ALA A 211 -12.54 17.80 -0.21
C ALA A 211 -12.23 17.53 -1.70
N ASP A 212 -10.97 17.70 -2.11
CA ASP A 212 -10.50 17.40 -3.46
C ASP A 212 -9.08 16.82 -3.43
N TRP A 213 -8.73 16.06 -4.46
CA TRP A 213 -7.37 15.57 -4.67
C TRP A 213 -6.57 16.64 -5.41
N LYS A 214 -5.38 16.96 -4.93
CA LYS A 214 -4.46 17.92 -5.57
C LYS A 214 -3.07 17.34 -5.71
N GLN A 215 -2.42 17.69 -6.82
CA GLN A 215 -1.00 17.44 -7.02
C GLN A 215 -0.21 18.34 -6.06
N THR A 216 0.80 17.78 -5.43
CA THR A 216 1.77 18.53 -4.62
C THR A 216 3.15 17.98 -4.89
N ASP A 217 4.13 18.88 -4.86
CA ASP A 217 5.53 18.48 -4.81
C ASP A 217 5.85 17.80 -3.48
N PRO A 218 6.94 17.01 -3.42
CA PRO A 218 7.39 16.37 -2.19
C PRO A 218 7.54 17.34 -1.02
N CYS A 219 7.34 16.85 0.21
CA CYS A 219 7.68 17.65 1.38
C CYS A 219 9.15 18.14 1.33
N GLY A 220 9.37 19.42 1.65
CA GLY A 220 10.72 20.02 1.67
C GLY A 220 11.23 20.55 0.34
N THR A 221 10.45 20.47 -0.75
CA THR A 221 10.76 21.16 -2.03
C THR A 221 10.09 22.53 -2.16
N GLY A 222 9.11 22.83 -1.31
CA GLY A 222 8.46 24.14 -1.17
C GLY A 222 8.87 24.81 0.14
N GLU A 223 9.25 26.08 0.03
CA GLU A 223 10.03 26.90 0.97
C GLU A 223 11.54 26.67 0.86
N ALA A 224 12.15 27.44 -0.05
CA ALA A 224 13.47 27.97 0.24
C ALA A 224 13.44 28.49 1.67
N ALA A 225 14.46 28.14 2.46
CA ALA A 225 14.71 28.71 3.77
C ALA A 225 14.52 30.24 3.69
N SER A 226 13.38 30.73 4.13
CA SER A 226 13.13 32.13 4.40
C SER A 226 13.74 32.42 5.76
N ASN A 227 15.06 32.56 5.78
CA ASN A 227 15.75 33.41 6.74
C ASN A 227 16.10 34.74 6.05
#